data_AF-A0A7W8ENB9-F1
#
_entry.id   AF-A0A7W8ENB9-F1
#
_cell.length_a   1.000
_cell.length_b   1.000
_cell.length_c   1.000
_cell.angle_alpha   90.00
_cell.angle_beta   90.00
_cell.angle_gamma   90.00
#
_symmetry.space_group_name_H-M   'P 1'
#
loop_
_entity.id
_entity.type
_entity.pdbx_description
1 polymer ?
#
loop_
_entity_poly.entity_id
_entity_poly.type
_entity_poly.pdbx_seq_one_letter_code
_entity_poly.pdbx_strand_id
1 'polypeptide(L)'
;MTDVDMAASLLDEIIGQRGVRETIKSMLERAYSDLSKRNGAWTRRRVRAVFNKEASRIENREIEEMKAILDGRRKQAAYRAETARLASLAVIQSAAQDCGQL
;
A
#
# COMPACT_ATOMS: atom_id res chain seq x y z
N MET A 1 21.89 -3.51 8.79
CA MET A 1 20.45 -3.18 8.76
C MET A 1 19.76 -4.19 9.65
N THR A 2 19.06 -3.76 10.70
CA THR A 2 18.36 -4.67 11.61
C THR A 2 16.98 -5.02 11.06
N ASP A 3 16.40 -6.15 11.49
CA ASP A 3 15.03 -6.54 11.11
C ASP A 3 14.00 -5.45 11.48
N VAL A 4 14.26 -4.72 12.57
CA VAL A 4 13.46 -3.59 13.04
C VAL A 4 13.55 -2.41 12.07
N ASP A 5 14.76 -2.07 11.59
CA ASP A 5 14.94 -1.01 10.60
C ASP A 5 14.22 -1.34 9.29
N MET A 6 14.34 -2.58 8.83
CA MET A 6 13.67 -3.05 7.61
C MET A 6 12.14 -3.00 7.77
N ALA A 7 11.62 -3.46 8.91
CA ALA A 7 10.19 -3.41 9.19
C ALA A 7 9.67 -1.96 9.27
N ALA A 8 10.44 -1.03 9.85
CA ALA A 8 10.10 0.38 9.87
C ALA A 8 10.03 0.98 8.46
N SER A 9 11.01 0.68 7.59
CA SER A 9 10.99 1.13 6.20
C SER A 9 9.82 0.54 5.41
N LEU A 10 9.50 -0.74 5.59
CA LEU A 10 8.33 -1.36 4.98
C LEU A 10 7.02 -0.72 5.48
N LEU A 11 6.96 -0.39 6.76
CA LEU A 11 5.79 0.26 7.34
C LEU A 11 5.61 1.68 6.78
N ASP A 12 6.69 2.41 6.56
CA ASP A 12 6.65 3.72 5.86
C ASP A 12 6.09 3.57 4.43
N GLU A 13 6.48 2.53 3.70
CA GLU A 13 5.90 2.23 2.38
C GLU A 13 4.41 1.86 2.46
N ILE A 14 4.00 1.12 3.49
CA ILE A 14 2.58 0.78 3.74
C ILE A 14 1.77 2.03 4.11
N ILE A 15 2.37 2.98 4.82
CA ILE A 15 1.74 4.26 5.12
C ILE A 15 1.59 5.10 3.83
N GLY A 16 2.58 5.06 2.95
CA GLY A 16 2.60 5.79 1.69
C GLY A 16 3.01 7.26 1.86
N GLN A 17 2.92 8.04 0.78
CA GLN A 17 3.26 9.46 0.81
C GLN A 17 2.31 10.23 1.74
N ARG A 18 2.90 11.03 2.65
CA ARG A 18 2.17 11.90 3.56
C ARG A 18 1.42 12.97 2.77
N GLY A 19 0.10 12.91 2.74
CA GLY A 19 -0.71 14.03 2.29
C GLY A 19 -0.58 15.20 3.27
N VAL A 20 -0.49 16.44 2.78
CA VAL A 20 -0.33 17.67 3.61
C VAL A 20 -1.39 17.79 4.72
N ARG A 21 -2.56 17.15 4.56
CA ARG A 21 -3.67 17.16 5.51
C ARG A 21 -3.78 15.93 6.41
N GLU A 22 -2.96 14.90 6.17
CA GLU A 22 -3.13 13.61 6.86
C GLU A 22 -2.26 13.52 8.12
N THR A 23 -2.89 13.24 9.27
CA THR A 23 -2.17 13.10 10.54
C THR A 23 -1.45 11.76 10.65
N ILE A 24 -0.33 11.72 11.37
CA ILE A 24 0.42 10.48 11.66
C ILE A 24 -0.47 9.41 12.29
N LYS A 25 -1.40 9.82 13.15
CA LYS A 25 -2.37 8.90 13.78
C LYS A 25 -3.24 8.19 12.73
N SER A 26 -3.83 8.93 11.80
CA SER A 26 -4.67 8.35 10.75
C SER A 26 -3.90 7.37 9.87
N MET A 27 -2.64 7.69 9.56
CA MET A 27 -1.75 6.82 8.79
C MET A 27 -1.45 5.50 9.51
N LEU A 28 -1.11 5.56 10.80
CA LEU A 28 -0.86 4.37 11.60
C LEU A 28 -2.11 3.50 11.78
N GLU A 29 -3.29 4.10 11.93
CA GLU A 29 -4.56 3.36 11.98
C GLU A 29 -4.86 2.64 10.66
N ARG A 30 -4.54 3.26 9.51
CA ARG A 30 -4.68 2.60 8.20
C ARG A 30 -3.73 1.41 8.08
N ALA A 31 -2.46 1.59 8.42
CA ALA A 31 -1.47 0.52 8.40
C ALA A 31 -1.88 -0.64 9.33
N TYR A 32 -2.36 -0.32 10.53
CA TYR A 32 -2.93 -1.29 11.46
C TYR A 32 -4.14 -2.03 10.87
N SER A 33 -5.09 -1.32 10.22
CA SER A 33 -6.25 -1.94 9.59
C SER A 33 -5.86 -2.93 8.49
N ASP A 34 -4.82 -2.63 7.71
CA ASP A 34 -4.34 -3.52 6.66
C ASP A 34 -3.59 -4.75 7.22
N LEU A 35 -2.77 -4.55 8.26
CA LEU A 35 -1.97 -5.60 8.89
C LEU A 35 -2.83 -6.55 9.75
N SER A 36 -3.76 -6.01 10.53
CA SER A 36 -4.64 -6.79 11.42
C SER A 36 -5.57 -7.74 10.66
N LYS A 37 -5.95 -7.42 9.42
CA LYS A 37 -6.72 -8.32 8.55
C LYS A 37 -5.96 -9.59 8.18
N ARG A 38 -4.63 -9.54 8.20
CA ARG A 38 -3.77 -10.70 7.86
C ARG A 38 -3.42 -11.51 9.08
N ASN A 39 -3.12 -10.84 10.19
CA ASN A 39 -2.72 -11.49 11.42
C ASN A 39 -3.16 -10.67 12.64
N GLY A 40 -3.87 -11.32 13.57
CA GLY A 40 -4.33 -10.71 14.82
C GLY A 40 -3.21 -10.35 15.80
N ALA A 41 -1.98 -10.78 15.56
CA ALA A 41 -0.80 -10.37 16.34
C ALA A 41 -0.46 -8.88 16.18
N TRP A 42 -0.87 -8.27 15.06
CA TRP A 42 -0.71 -6.84 14.86
C TRP A 42 -1.65 -6.06 15.75
N THR A 43 -1.08 -5.33 16.71
CA THR A 43 -1.80 -4.37 17.55
C THR A 43 -1.37 -2.94 17.21
N ARG A 44 -2.20 -1.95 17.52
CA ARG A 44 -1.85 -0.52 17.37
C ARG A 44 -0.52 -0.17 18.04
N ARG A 45 -0.29 -0.71 19.24
CA ARG A 45 0.96 -0.52 19.99
C ARG A 45 2.15 -1.10 19.23
N ARG A 46 2.02 -2.29 18.66
CA ARG A 46 3.08 -2.94 17.89
C ARG A 46 3.41 -2.19 16.62
N VAL A 47 2.40 -1.74 15.87
CA VAL A 47 2.57 -0.91 14.67
C VAL A 47 3.32 0.39 15.01
N ARG A 48 2.95 1.05 16.12
CA ARG A 48 3.64 2.26 16.58
C ARG A 48 5.07 2.00 17.05
N ALA A 49 5.31 0.89 17.75
CA ALA A 49 6.66 0.50 18.18
C ALA A 49 7.58 0.21 16.98
N VAL A 50 7.05 -0.42 15.92
CA VAL A 50 7.80 -0.63 14.68
C VAL A 50 8.11 0.69 14.00
N PHE A 51 7.11 1.58 13.87
CA PHE A 51 7.29 2.90 13.28
C PHE A 51 8.38 3.73 14.00
N ASN A 52 8.38 3.70 15.34
CA ASN A 52 9.37 4.40 16.15
C ASN A 52 10.72 3.66 16.25
N LYS A 53 10.86 2.47 15.65
CA LYS A 53 12.01 1.57 15.83
C LYS A 53 12.27 1.16 17.29
N GLU A 54 11.22 1.15 18.10
CA GLU A 54 11.22 0.75 19.51
C GLU A 54 10.87 -0.73 19.69
N ALA A 55 10.60 -1.46 18.62
CA ALA A 55 10.29 -2.88 18.67
C ALA A 55 11.53 -3.69 19.08
N SER A 56 11.45 -4.43 20.19
CA SER A 56 12.56 -5.25 20.68
C SER A 56 12.89 -6.43 19.77
N ARG A 57 11.89 -6.97 19.05
CA ARG A 57 12.04 -8.06 18.08
C ARG A 57 10.88 -8.06 17.08
N ILE A 58 11.23 -8.27 15.81
CA ILE A 58 10.30 -8.53 14.71
C ILE A 58 10.59 -9.91 14.16
N GLU A 59 9.55 -10.69 13.92
CA GLU A 59 9.68 -12.02 13.33
C GLU A 59 9.67 -11.95 11.80
N ASN A 60 10.32 -12.91 11.15
CA ASN A 60 10.40 -12.96 9.69
C ASN A 60 9.00 -13.00 9.03
N ARG A 61 8.08 -13.78 9.60
CA ARG A 61 6.68 -13.85 9.14
C ARG A 61 5.99 -12.48 9.12
N GLU A 62 6.27 -11.62 10.10
CA GLU A 62 5.70 -10.28 10.17
C GLU A 62 6.23 -9.37 9.06
N ILE A 63 7.51 -9.52 8.71
CA ILE A 63 8.13 -8.86 7.56
C ILE A 63 7.51 -9.34 6.26
N GLU A 64 7.28 -10.65 6.10
CA GLU A 64 6.62 -11.23 4.93
C GLU A 64 5.19 -10.73 4.78
N GLU A 65 4.45 -10.61 5.88
CA GLU A 65 3.10 -10.04 5.90
C GLU A 65 3.08 -8.60 5.36
N MET A 66 4.04 -7.77 5.78
CA MET A 66 4.21 -6.40 5.27
C MET A 66 4.52 -6.38 3.77
N LYS A 67 5.50 -7.19 3.32
CA LYS A 67 5.88 -7.29 1.90
C LYS A 67 4.69 -7.68 1.03
N ALA A 68 3.92 -8.67 1.47
CA ALA A 68 2.78 -9.13 0.70
C ALA A 68 1.62 -8.11 0.66
N ILE A 69 1.54 -7.13 1.58
CA ILE A 69 0.62 -5.97 1.44
C ILE A 69 1.11 -5.07 0.30
N LEU A 70 2.39 -4.76 0.28
CA LEU A 70 3.00 -3.91 -0.75
C LEU A 70 2.89 -4.54 -2.14
N ASP A 71 3.15 -5.84 -2.27
CA ASP A 71 2.97 -6.56 -3.53
C ASP A 71 1.52 -6.59 -3.99
N GLY A 72 0.56 -6.72 -3.06
CA GLY A 72 -0.86 -6.58 -3.37
C GLY A 72 -1.20 -5.21 -3.95
N ARG A 73 -0.67 -4.14 -3.34
CA ARG A 73 -0.85 -2.77 -3.84
C ARG A 73 -0.19 -2.54 -5.20
N ARG A 74 1.02 -3.06 -5.41
CA ARG A 74 1.73 -2.98 -6.71
C ARG A 74 0.95 -3.69 -7.81
N LYS A 75 0.44 -4.89 -7.55
CA LYS A 75 -0.40 -5.64 -8.50
C LYS A 75 -1.69 -4.88 -8.81
N GLN A 76 -2.34 -4.30 -7.80
CA GLN A 76 -3.55 -3.50 -8.01
C GLN A 76 -3.25 -2.21 -8.81
N ALA A 77 -2.13 -1.55 -8.54
CA ALA A 77 -1.70 -0.37 -9.30
C ALA A 77 -1.42 -0.73 -10.77
N ALA A 78 -0.73 -1.84 -11.03
CA ALA A 78 -0.47 -2.34 -12.38
C ALA A 78 -1.78 -2.67 -13.12
N TYR A 79 -2.71 -3.36 -12.44
CA TYR A 79 -4.04 -3.64 -13.01
C TYR A 79 -4.79 -2.35 -13.35
N ARG A 80 -4.78 -1.36 -12.45
CA ARG A 80 -5.42 -0.06 -12.71
C ARG A 80 -4.81 0.66 -13.91
N ALA A 81 -3.48 0.68 -14.01
CA ALA A 81 -2.79 1.30 -15.14
C ALA A 81 -3.17 0.63 -16.47
N GLU A 82 -3.24 -0.70 -16.49
CA GLU A 82 -3.64 -1.45 -17.68
C GLU A 82 -5.10 -1.19 -18.05
N THR A 83 -6.01 -1.21 -17.08
CA THR A 83 -7.42 -0.86 -17.33
C THR A 83 -7.59 0.58 -17.83
N ALA A 84 -6.81 1.53 -17.32
CA ALA A 84 -6.84 2.92 -17.76
C ALA A 84 -6.35 3.05 -19.22
N ARG A 85 -5.32 2.28 -19.60
CA ARG A 85 -4.82 2.23 -20.98
C ARG A 85 -5.84 1.64 -21.95
N LEU A 86 -6.50 0.55 -21.55
CA LEU A 86 -7.56 -0.05 -22.37
C LEU A 86 -8.76 0.89 -22.50
N ALA A 87 -9.15 1.56 -21.42
CA ALA A 87 -10.23 2.55 -21.42
C ALA A 87 -9.90 3.74 -22.33
N SER A 88 -8.67 4.27 -22.31
CA SER A 88 -8.29 5.38 -23.18
C SER A 88 -8.26 5.00 -24.66
N LEU A 89 -7.80 3.78 -24.99
CA LEU A 89 -7.86 3.24 -26.35
C LEU A 89 -9.30 3.06 -26.85
N ALA A 90 -10.19 2.55 -26.00
CA ALA A 90 -11.61 2.39 -26.34
C ALA A 90 -12.29 3.74 -26.63
N VAL A 91 -11.99 4.78 -25.83
CA VAL A 91 -12.52 6.14 -26.02
C VAL A 91 -12.05 6.76 -27.35
N ILE A 92 -10.79 6.50 -27.75
CA ILE A 92 -10.25 6.99 -29.03
C ILE A 92 -10.92 6.26 -30.21
N GLN A 93 -11.15 4.96 -30.10
CA GLN A 93 -11.84 4.19 -31.15
C GLN A 93 -13.31 4.62 -31.33
N SER A 94 -14.04 4.87 -30.25
CA SER A 94 -15.42 5.37 -30.34
C SER A 94 -15.47 6.77 -30.98
N ALA A 95 -14.55 7.66 -30.61
CA ALA A 95 -14.46 8.99 -31.22
C ALA A 95 -14.12 8.96 -32.72
N ALA A 96 -13.30 8.00 -33.16
CA ALA A 96 -12.97 7.82 -34.58
C ALA A 96 -14.13 7.21 -35.40
N GLN A 97 -14.97 6.38 -34.79
CA GLN A 97 -16.15 5.81 -35.44
C GLN A 97 -17.26 6.85 -35.63
N ASP A 98 -17.46 7.75 -34.67
CA ASP A 98 -18.47 8.82 -34.77
C ASP A 98 -18.12 9.89 -35.82
N CYS A 99 -16.83 10.15 -36.09
CA CYS A 99 -16.40 11.11 -37.12
C CYS A 99 -16.36 10.55 -38.55
N GLY A 100 -16.58 9.25 -38.75
CA GLY A 100 -16.54 8.58 -40.05
C GLY A 100 -17.91 8.33 -40.72
N GLN A 101 -19.01 8.77 -40.10
CA GLN A 101 -20.38 8.56 -40.58
C GLN A 101 -21.12 9.85 -41.02
N LEU A 102 -20.40 10.85 -41.52
CA LEU A 102 -20.95 12.04 -42.20
C LEU A 102 -20.43 12.12 -43.64
#